data_AF-A0A382J7P5-F1
#
_entry.id   AF-A0A382J7P5-F1
#
_cell.length_a   1.000
_cell.length_b   1.000
_cell.length_c   1.000
_cell.angle_alpha   90.00
_cell.angle_beta   90.00
_cell.angle_gamma   90.00
#
_symmetry.space_group_name_H-M   'P 1'
#
loop_
_entity.id
_entity.type
_entity.pdbx_description
1 polymer ?
#
loop_
_entity_poly.entity_id
_entity_poly.type
_entity_poly.pdbx_seq_one_letter_code
_entity_poly.pdbx_strand_id
1 'polypeptide(L)' 'MNVGHHQIEWNGENLSSGTYFIRINSGEFSDVKKVVLVK' A
#
# COMPACT_ATOMS: atom_id res chain seq x y z
N MET A 1 -2.31 12.14 14.99
CA MET A 1 -1.78 11.94 13.62
C MET A 1 -1.62 13.31 12.99
N ASN A 2 -0.40 13.66 12.57
CA ASN A 2 -0.16 14.99 11.99
C ASN A 2 -0.65 15.01 10.55
N VAL A 3 -1.35 16.07 10.19
CA VAL A 3 -1.78 16.32 8.81
C VAL A 3 -0.53 16.56 7.96
N GLY A 4 -0.42 15.86 6.82
CA GLY A 4 0.74 15.96 5.95
C GLY A 4 0.89 14.74 5.05
N HIS A 5 1.97 14.75 4.26
CA HIS A 5 2.32 13.63 3.40
C HIS A 5 3.04 12.55 4.21
N HIS A 6 2.58 11.31 4.06
CA HIS A 6 3.17 10.12 4.69
C HIS A 6 3.61 9.16 3.59
N GLN A 7 4.82 8.63 3.70
CA GLN A 7 5.37 7.68 2.75
C GLN A 7 5.56 6.32 3.45
N ILE A 8 5.18 5.25 2.75
CA ILE A 8 5.40 3.87 3.17
C ILE A 8 6.26 3.20 2.09
N GLU A 9 7.34 2.56 2.51
CA GLU A 9 8.17 1.73 1.64
C GLU A 9 7.80 0.26 1.86
N TRP A 10 7.52 -0.45 0.77
CA TRP A 10 7.16 -1.86 0.79
C TRP A 10 8.04 -2.62 -0.20
N ASN A 11 8.80 -3.58 0.31
CA ASN A 11 9.82 -4.30 -0.46
C ASN A 11 9.29 -5.60 -1.11
N GLY A 12 8.09 -6.08 -0.77
CA GLY A 12 7.48 -7.27 -1.36
C GLY A 12 8.29 -8.58 -1.23
N GLU A 13 9.32 -8.64 -0.38
CA GLU A 13 10.35 -9.69 -0.42
C GLU A 13 9.77 -11.10 -0.23
N ASN A 14 8.85 -11.25 0.73
CA ASN A 14 8.25 -12.53 1.10
C ASN A 14 6.97 -12.88 0.29
N LEU A 15 6.73 -12.19 -0.82
CA LEU A 15 5.54 -12.37 -1.66
C LEU A 15 5.93 -12.83 -3.06
N SER A 16 5.10 -13.66 -3.69
CA SER A 16 5.29 -14.08 -5.09
C SER A 16 5.00 -12.92 -6.05
N SER A 17 5.50 -12.99 -7.28
CA SER A 17 4.98 -12.13 -8.35
C SER A 17 3.45 -12.30 -8.45
N GLY A 18 2.72 -11.19 -8.61
CA GLY A 18 1.26 -11.23 -8.56
C GLY A 18 0.61 -9.87 -8.46
N THR A 19 -0.72 -9.87 -8.51
CA THR A 19 -1.53 -8.67 -8.26
C THR A 19 -1.88 -8.57 -6.78
N TYR A 20 -1.63 -7.42 -6.17
CA TYR A 20 -1.95 -7.13 -4.78
C TYR A 20 -2.83 -5.89 -4.68
N PHE A 21 -3.69 -5.87 -3.65
CA PHE A 21 -4.50 -4.71 -3.31
C PHE A 21 -4.03 -4.17 -1.95
N ILE A 22 -3.62 -2.91 -1.93
CA ILE A 22 -3.19 -2.20 -0.72
C ILE A 22 -4.35 -1.33 -0.26
N ARG A 23 -4.82 -1.53 0.96
CA ARG A 23 -5.87 -0.71 1.59
C ARG A 23 -5.22 0.29 2.55
N ILE A 24 -5.57 1.56 2.41
CA ILE A 24 -5.14 2.65 3.29
C ILE A 24 -6.38 3.13 4.03
N ASN A 25 -6.34 3.16 5.37
CA ASN A 25 -7.42 3.71 6.19
C ASN A 25 -6.86 4.71 7.20
N SER A 26 -7.50 5.88 7.35
CA SER A 26 -7.15 6.89 8.35
C SER A 26 -8.38 7.71 8.74
N GLY A 27 -8.99 7.41 9.88
CA GLY A 27 -10.28 8.00 10.28
C GLY A 27 -11.34 7.74 9.21
N GLU A 28 -11.92 8.82 8.67
CA GLU A 28 -12.91 8.78 7.57
C GLU A 28 -12.28 8.55 6.18
N PHE A 29 -10.95 8.62 6.04
CA PHE A 29 -10.28 8.38 4.77
C PHE A 29 -10.10 6.88 4.52
N SER A 30 -10.55 6.41 3.35
CA SER A 30 -10.26 5.06 2.86
C SER A 30 -9.89 5.11 1.38
N ASP A 31 -8.84 4.38 1.01
CA ASP A 31 -8.38 4.24 -0.38
C ASP A 31 -7.87 2.81 -0.63
N VAL A 32 -7.96 2.37 -1.88
CA VAL A 32 -7.46 1.07 -2.33
C VAL A 32 -6.61 1.25 -3.58
N LYS A 33 -5.37 0.77 -3.53
CA LYS A 33 -4.46 0.73 -4.67
C LYS A 33 -4.30 -0.69 -5.17
N LYS A 34 -4.46 -0.92 -6.47
CA LYS A 34 -4.05 -2.16 -7.14
C LYS A 34 -2.60 -2.01 -7.59
N VAL A 35 -1.75 -2.97 -7.22
CA VAL A 35 -0.34 -3.01 -7.61
C VAL A 35 0.00 -4.38 -8.20
N VAL A 36 1.01 -4.41 -9.08
CA VAL A 36 1.56 -5.65 -9.63
C VAL A 36 2.98 -5.78 -9.11
N LEU A 37 3.26 -6.85 -8.37
CA LEU A 37 4.59 -7.23 -7.95
C LEU A 37 5.20 -8.11 -9.04
N VAL A 38 6.36 -7.69 -9.56
CA VAL A 38 7.13 -8.43 -10.57
C VAL A 38 8.52 -8.68 -9.99
N LYS A 39 8.93 -9.94 -9.92
CA LYS A 39 10.28 -10.40 -9.59
C LYS A 39 11.04 -10.80 -10.84
#